data_AF-A0A8S3XNL4-F1
#
_entry.id   AF-A0A8S3XNL4-F1
#
_cell.length_a   1.000
_cell.length_b   1.000
_cell.length_c   1.000
_cell.angle_alpha   90.00
_cell.angle_beta   90.00
_cell.angle_gamma   90.00
#
_symmetry.space_group_name_H-M   'P 1'
#
loop_
_entity.id
_entity.type
_entity.pdbx_description
1 polymer ?
#
loop_
_entity_poly.entity_id
_entity_poly.type
_entity_poly.pdbx_seq_one_letter_code
_entity_poly.pdbx_strand_id
1 'polypeptide(L)'
;MPRTYIRKKIKSYTPQDLAQAIAKVKNGELTQYRAAQEYKIPMTTLHENLKKGKETTRPNAGRPTVIRLEDEKKLAETVRIMKKWGYDLSRFEIMELVAEYVRVNKIQTPFKNSVPGTDWFTNFRKRHRLSIKKAQPVEFVRRKMTDPFVIGEYFNLLENTLKDLDLFESPQLIWNLDETSLCLDPSRTKVC
;
A
#
# COMPACT_ATOMS: atom_id res chain seq x y z
N MET A 1 11.90 9.83 -1.94
CA MET A 1 12.14 8.68 -1.03
C MET A 1 11.61 9.06 0.34
N PRO A 2 10.82 8.23 1.03
CA PRO A 2 10.39 8.56 2.38
C PRO A 2 11.65 8.74 3.23
N ARG A 3 11.77 9.87 3.93
CA ARG A 3 12.90 10.10 4.83
C ARG A 3 12.90 9.00 5.88
N THR A 4 13.84 8.05 5.79
CA THR A 4 13.99 7.00 6.80
C THR A 4 14.37 7.68 8.11
N TYR A 5 13.42 7.79 9.03
CA TYR A 5 13.67 8.40 10.32
C TYR A 5 14.55 7.48 11.16
N ILE A 6 15.78 7.91 11.41
CA ILE A 6 16.67 7.24 12.36
C ILE A 6 16.42 7.87 13.73
N ARG A 7 15.98 7.04 14.68
CA ARG A 7 15.68 7.50 16.04
C ARG A 7 16.98 7.86 16.75
N LYS A 8 17.11 9.11 17.21
CA LYS A 8 18.32 9.59 17.92
C LYS A 8 18.57 8.90 19.26
N LYS A 9 17.52 8.39 19.93
CA LYS A 9 17.61 7.66 21.20
C LYS A 9 16.91 6.32 21.08
N ILE A 10 17.67 5.24 21.15
CA ILE A 10 17.16 3.87 21.20
C ILE A 10 16.71 3.60 22.64
N LYS A 11 15.59 2.91 22.83
CA LYS A 11 15.15 2.50 24.16
C LYS A 11 16.07 1.37 24.66
N SER A 12 16.55 1.48 25.89
CA SER A 12 17.40 0.46 26.52
C SER A 12 16.64 -0.77 27.02
N TYR A 13 15.31 -0.70 27.08
CA TYR A 13 14.44 -1.70 27.68
C TYR A 13 13.36 -2.17 26.71
N THR A 14 12.94 -3.43 26.84
CA THR A 14 11.83 -3.97 26.06
C THR A 14 10.48 -3.62 26.69
N PRO A 15 9.38 -3.58 25.91
CA PRO A 15 8.04 -3.40 26.48
C PRO A 15 7.66 -4.49 27.49
N GLN A 16 8.22 -5.71 27.35
CA GLN A 16 7.98 -6.82 28.26
C GLN A 16 8.68 -6.61 29.62
N ASP A 17 9.93 -6.14 29.61
CA ASP A 17 10.68 -5.77 30.82
C ASP A 17 9.94 -4.68 31.61
N LEU A 18 9.40 -3.69 30.90
CA LEU A 18 8.62 -2.61 31.52
C LEU A 18 7.34 -3.14 32.18
N ALA A 19 6.62 -4.07 31.53
CA ALA A 19 5.41 -4.66 32.09
C ALA A 19 5.72 -5.49 33.35
N GLN A 20 6.78 -6.29 33.32
CA GLN A 20 7.22 -7.09 34.47
C GLN A 20 7.69 -6.21 35.65
N ALA A 21 8.46 -5.16 35.38
CA ALA A 21 8.90 -4.22 36.41
C ALA A 21 7.70 -3.52 37.09
N ILE A 22 6.69 -3.13 36.32
CA ILE A 22 5.45 -2.53 36.87
C ILE A 22 4.69 -3.55 37.73
N ALA A 23 4.56 -4.80 37.28
CA ALA A 23 3.87 -5.85 38.02
C ALA A 23 4.52 -6.12 39.38
N LYS A 24 5.86 -6.34 39.41
CA LYS A 24 6.60 -6.58 40.66
C LYS A 24 6.50 -5.41 41.64
N VAL A 25 6.51 -4.17 41.14
CA VAL A 25 6.35 -2.97 42.00
C VAL A 25 4.92 -2.83 42.52
N LYS A 26 3.90 -3.15 41.72
CA LYS A 26 2.50 -3.15 42.17
C LYS A 26 2.20 -4.25 43.19
N ASN A 27 2.82 -5.41 43.05
CA ASN A 27 2.70 -6.53 44.00
C ASN A 27 3.47 -6.28 45.32
N GLY A 28 4.26 -5.20 45.41
CA GLY A 28 5.07 -4.90 46.59
C GLY A 28 6.35 -5.75 46.71
N GLU A 29 6.67 -6.58 45.72
CA GLU A 29 7.85 -7.45 45.72
C GLU A 29 9.16 -6.66 45.58
N LEU A 30 9.13 -5.55 44.84
CA LEU A 30 10.29 -4.70 44.61
C LEU A 30 9.96 -3.22 44.82
N THR A 31 10.94 -2.48 45.35
CA THR A 31 10.90 -1.02 45.33
C THR A 31 11.11 -0.50 43.91
N GLN A 32 10.56 0.68 43.61
CA GLN A 32 10.76 1.32 42.29
C GLN A 32 12.24 1.40 41.90
N TYR A 33 13.12 1.66 42.88
CA TYR A 33 14.56 1.78 42.66
C TYR A 33 15.20 0.43 42.28
N ARG A 34 14.86 -0.65 43.00
CA ARG A 34 15.37 -1.99 42.69
C ARG A 34 14.87 -2.47 41.33
N ALA A 35 13.60 -2.26 41.02
CA ALA A 35 13.04 -2.61 39.72
C ALA A 35 13.69 -1.82 38.57
N ALA A 36 14.00 -0.54 38.77
CA ALA A 36 14.71 0.27 37.77
C ALA A 36 16.12 -0.26 37.46
N GLN A 37 16.86 -0.72 38.48
CA GLN A 37 18.19 -1.30 38.28
C GLN A 37 18.14 -2.70 37.66
N GLU A 38 17.27 -3.58 38.16
CA GLU A 38 17.17 -4.98 37.70
C GLU A 38 16.79 -5.05 36.22
N TYR A 39 15.82 -4.23 35.79
CA TYR A 39 15.32 -4.21 34.42
C TYR A 39 16.01 -3.17 33.53
N LYS A 40 17.02 -2.44 34.04
CA LYS A 40 17.74 -1.36 33.32
C LYS A 40 16.80 -0.31 32.70
N ILE A 41 15.75 0.04 33.44
CA ILE A 41 14.75 1.03 33.04
C ILE A 41 15.05 2.35 33.77
N PRO A 42 15.11 3.50 33.08
CA PRO A 42 15.24 4.79 33.75
C PRO A 42 14.13 4.99 34.80
N MET A 43 14.51 5.37 36.02
CA MET A 43 13.59 5.54 37.15
C MET A 43 12.40 6.45 36.82
N THR A 44 12.64 7.52 36.06
CA THR A 44 11.60 8.46 35.60
C THR A 44 10.56 7.79 34.72
N THR A 45 10.98 6.88 33.85
CA THR A 45 10.08 6.10 32.98
C THR A 45 9.20 5.18 33.83
N LEU A 46 9.79 4.46 34.80
CA LEU A 46 9.03 3.55 35.66
C LEU A 46 8.01 4.32 36.52
N HIS A 47 8.44 5.42 37.13
CA HIS A 47 7.58 6.30 37.91
C HIS A 47 6.42 6.88 37.07
N GLU A 48 6.69 7.38 35.86
CA GLU A 48 5.64 7.91 34.99
C GLU A 48 4.60 6.84 34.61
N ASN A 49 5.02 5.61 34.34
CA ASN A 49 4.11 4.52 34.00
C ASN A 49 3.25 4.10 35.18
N LEU A 50 3.82 4.04 36.39
CA LEU A 50 3.08 3.76 37.63
C LEU A 50 2.06 4.86 37.94
N LYS A 51 2.45 6.13 37.81
CA LYS A 51 1.58 7.29 38.07
C LYS A 51 0.45 7.43 37.03
N LYS A 52 0.73 7.19 35.75
CA LYS A 52 -0.25 7.34 34.67
C LYS A 52 -1.26 6.19 34.59
N GLY A 53 -1.09 5.13 35.41
CA GLY A 53 -2.05 4.03 35.56
C GLY A 53 -2.37 3.27 34.26
N LYS A 54 -1.57 3.47 33.21
CA LYS A 54 -1.88 3.00 31.87
C LYS A 54 -0.77 2.08 31.40
N GLU A 55 -1.16 0.85 31.03
CA GLU A 55 -0.44 -0.07 30.13
C GLU A 55 -0.27 0.53 28.72
N THR A 56 -0.02 1.83 28.60
CA THR A 56 0.20 2.48 27.34
C THR A 56 1.68 2.37 26.96
N THR A 57 2.11 1.15 26.69
CA THR A 57 2.92 0.94 25.50
C THR A 57 2.11 1.44 24.31
N ARG A 58 2.06 2.75 24.05
CA ARG A 58 1.65 3.24 22.74
C ARG A 58 2.73 2.69 21.80
N PRO A 59 2.43 1.66 20.98
CA PRO A 59 3.47 1.04 20.17
C PRO A 59 4.03 2.06 19.16
N ASN A 60 3.21 3.05 18.81
CA ASN A 60 3.55 4.11 17.87
C ASN A 60 3.68 5.46 18.60
N ALA A 61 4.91 5.83 18.95
CA ALA A 61 5.26 7.15 19.45
C ALA A 61 5.30 8.19 18.31
N GLY A 62 4.18 8.37 17.62
CA GLY A 62 4.04 9.26 16.47
C GLY A 62 2.67 9.92 16.38
N ARG A 63 2.57 10.94 15.52
CA ARG A 63 1.29 11.59 15.22
C ARG A 63 0.33 10.55 14.61
N PRO A 64 -0.94 10.48 15.06
CA PRO A 64 -1.92 9.61 14.42
C PRO A 64 -2.08 9.99 12.94
N THR A 65 -2.52 9.04 12.13
CA THR A 65 -2.78 9.28 10.70
C THR A 65 -3.78 10.44 10.55
N VAL A 66 -3.51 11.33 9.58
CA VAL A 66 -4.34 12.52 9.31
C VAL A 66 -5.78 12.14 8.94
N ILE A 67 -5.92 11.05 8.20
CA ILE A 67 -7.20 10.43 7.84
C ILE A 67 -7.37 9.19 8.73
N ARG A 68 -8.59 8.94 9.21
CA ARG A 68 -8.87 7.74 10.02
C ARG A 68 -8.59 6.48 9.20
N LEU A 69 -8.12 5.44 9.88
CA LEU A 69 -7.69 4.21 9.22
C LEU A 69 -8.84 3.49 8.49
N GLU A 70 -10.08 3.66 8.97
CA GLU A 70 -11.29 3.14 8.31
C GLU A 70 -11.57 3.85 6.98
N ASP A 71 -11.47 5.17 6.95
CA ASP A 71 -11.68 5.96 5.73
C ASP A 71 -10.55 5.73 4.73
N GLU A 72 -9.32 5.59 5.23
CA GLU A 72 -8.16 5.23 4.43
C GLU A 72 -8.35 3.86 3.75
N LYS A 73 -8.95 2.88 4.44
CA LYS A 73 -9.30 1.58 3.86
C LYS A 73 -10.34 1.71 2.75
N LYS A 74 -11.38 2.54 2.93
CA LYS A 74 -12.39 2.78 1.89
C LYS A 74 -11.76 3.38 0.64
N LEU A 75 -10.90 4.40 0.80
CA LEU A 75 -10.15 5.01 -0.30
C LEU A 75 -9.27 3.98 -1.04
N ALA A 76 -8.56 3.12 -0.29
CA ALA A 76 -7.75 2.07 -0.89
C ALA A 76 -8.61 1.05 -1.67
N GLU A 77 -9.82 0.74 -1.19
CA GLU A 77 -10.74 -0.15 -1.90
C GLU A 77 -11.28 0.48 -3.18
N THR A 78 -11.65 1.77 -3.15
CA THR A 78 -12.05 2.51 -4.36
C THR A 78 -10.96 2.44 -5.44
N VAL A 79 -9.69 2.63 -5.06
CA VAL A 79 -8.55 2.50 -5.99
C VAL A 79 -8.46 1.09 -6.59
N ARG A 80 -8.73 0.04 -5.80
CA ARG A 80 -8.75 -1.35 -6.31
C ARG A 80 -9.91 -1.60 -7.26
N ILE A 81 -11.09 -1.07 -6.97
CA ILE A 81 -12.27 -1.20 -7.83
C ILE A 81 -12.05 -0.48 -9.15
N MET A 82 -11.55 0.75 -9.12
CA MET A 82 -11.20 1.52 -10.32
C MET A 82 -10.19 0.74 -11.18
N LYS A 83 -9.20 0.10 -10.56
CA LYS A 83 -8.27 -0.80 -11.25
C LYS A 83 -8.93 -2.06 -11.80
N LYS A 84 -9.95 -2.62 -11.15
CA LYS A 84 -10.70 -3.78 -11.66
C LYS A 84 -11.51 -3.43 -12.90
N TRP A 85 -12.08 -2.22 -12.93
CA TRP A 85 -12.69 -1.64 -14.14
C TRP A 85 -11.62 -1.17 -15.14
N GLY A 86 -10.38 -1.13 -14.66
CA GLY A 86 -9.13 -0.89 -15.35
C GLY A 86 -8.94 0.55 -15.80
N TYR A 87 -9.40 1.46 -14.96
CA TYR A 87 -8.84 2.80 -14.89
C TYR A 87 -7.53 2.71 -14.13
N ASP A 88 -6.43 3.03 -14.81
CA ASP A 88 -5.13 3.17 -14.18
C ASP A 88 -5.01 4.59 -13.63
N LEU A 89 -5.09 4.72 -12.30
CA LEU A 89 -4.95 6.00 -11.63
C LEU A 89 -3.48 6.35 -11.45
N SER A 90 -3.10 7.51 -11.94
CA SER A 90 -1.82 8.13 -11.63
C SER A 90 -1.77 8.56 -10.17
N ARG A 91 -0.54 8.75 -9.68
CA ARG A 91 -0.30 9.35 -8.36
C ARG A 91 -1.05 10.67 -8.16
N PHE A 92 -1.13 11.52 -9.19
CA PHE A 92 -1.77 12.83 -9.08
C PHE A 92 -3.27 12.67 -8.86
N GLU A 93 -3.93 11.83 -9.65
CA GLU A 93 -5.37 11.56 -9.55
C GLU A 93 -5.73 10.94 -8.20
N ILE A 94 -4.89 10.04 -7.66
CA ILE A 94 -5.12 9.50 -6.30
C ILE A 94 -5.03 10.60 -5.25
N MET A 95 -4.06 11.53 -5.36
CA MET A 95 -3.95 12.65 -4.41
C MET A 95 -5.13 13.61 -4.54
N GLU A 96 -5.62 13.85 -5.75
CA GLU A 96 -6.79 14.69 -6.02
C GLU A 96 -8.07 14.07 -5.48
N LEU A 97 -8.30 12.77 -5.71
CA LEU A 97 -9.41 12.00 -5.14
C LEU A 97 -9.45 12.11 -3.60
N VAL A 98 -8.27 11.99 -2.97
CA VAL A 98 -8.17 12.12 -1.51
C VAL A 98 -8.39 13.57 -1.06
N ALA A 99 -7.91 14.55 -1.82
CA ALA A 99 -8.14 15.96 -1.53
C ALA A 99 -9.63 16.34 -1.61
N GLU A 100 -10.34 15.81 -2.60
CA GLU A 100 -11.79 15.95 -2.73
C GLU A 100 -12.51 15.30 -1.55
N TYR A 101 -12.15 14.06 -1.20
CA TYR A 101 -12.70 13.37 -0.04
C TYR A 101 -12.52 14.17 1.26
N VAL A 102 -11.35 14.77 1.47
CA VAL A 102 -11.07 15.63 2.63
C VAL A 102 -11.93 16.90 2.62
N ARG A 103 -12.13 17.51 1.45
CA ARG A 103 -12.91 18.74 1.27
C ARG A 103 -14.39 18.51 1.53
N VAL A 104 -14.96 17.45 0.94
CA VAL A 104 -16.38 17.08 1.09
C VAL A 104 -16.70 16.72 2.55
N ASN A 105 -15.85 15.93 3.19
CA ASN A 105 -16.05 15.52 4.58
C ASN A 105 -15.55 16.54 5.61
N LYS A 106 -15.08 17.72 5.17
CA LYS A 106 -14.57 18.82 6.02
C LYS A 106 -13.55 18.35 7.07
N ILE A 107 -12.69 17.41 6.69
CA ILE A 107 -11.70 16.84 7.61
C ILE A 107 -10.60 17.88 7.84
N GLN A 108 -10.34 18.23 9.09
CA GLN A 108 -9.25 19.14 9.42
C GLN A 108 -7.91 18.43 9.21
N THR A 109 -7.14 18.89 8.23
CA THR A 109 -5.86 18.30 7.85
C THR A 109 -4.76 19.36 7.87
N PRO A 110 -3.50 18.98 8.18
CA PRO A 110 -2.34 19.86 8.05
C PRO A 110 -1.88 20.02 6.60
N PHE A 111 -2.68 19.58 5.63
CA PHE A 111 -2.33 19.59 4.22
C PHE A 111 -2.45 21.01 3.65
N LYS A 112 -1.48 21.41 2.83
CA LYS A 112 -1.57 22.68 2.09
C LYS A 112 -2.72 22.55 1.09
N ASN A 113 -3.71 23.44 1.17
CA ASN A 113 -4.92 23.44 0.34
C ASN A 113 -5.75 22.14 0.41
N SER A 114 -5.68 21.39 1.52
CA SER A 114 -6.32 20.07 1.68
C SER A 114 -5.77 18.98 0.74
N VAL A 115 -4.64 19.21 0.06
CA VAL A 115 -4.03 18.24 -0.86
C VAL A 115 -2.95 17.42 -0.13
N PRO A 116 -3.06 16.08 -0.09
CA PRO A 116 -2.03 15.26 0.52
C PRO A 116 -0.69 15.38 -0.20
N GLY A 117 0.39 15.44 0.58
CA GLY A 117 1.74 15.51 0.03
C GLY A 117 2.27 14.17 -0.49
N THR A 118 3.43 14.25 -1.15
CA THR A 118 4.17 13.10 -1.71
C THR A 118 4.50 12.02 -0.68
N ASP A 119 4.86 12.43 0.54
CA ASP A 119 5.17 11.54 1.67
C ASP A 119 3.91 10.82 2.19
N TRP A 120 2.76 11.49 2.18
CA TRP A 120 1.51 10.88 2.59
C TRP A 120 1.15 9.73 1.65
N PHE A 121 1.21 9.95 0.34
CA PHE A 121 0.94 8.92 -0.67
C PHE A 121 1.88 7.71 -0.54
N THR A 122 3.17 7.96 -0.32
CA THR A 122 4.16 6.89 -0.15
C THR A 122 3.83 6.00 1.06
N ASN A 123 3.42 6.61 2.17
CA ASN A 123 3.03 5.88 3.37
C ASN A 123 1.66 5.20 3.22
N PHE A 124 0.69 5.85 2.60
CA PHE A 124 -0.62 5.27 2.24
C PHE A 124 -0.43 3.99 1.42
N ARG A 125 0.38 4.08 0.37
CA ARG A 125 0.75 2.94 -0.49
C ARG A 125 1.36 1.79 0.33
N LYS A 126 2.31 2.10 1.22
CA LYS A 126 2.99 1.10 2.06
C LYS A 126 2.02 0.44 3.05
N ARG A 127 1.11 1.20 3.66
CA ARG A 127 0.10 0.68 4.60
C ARG A 127 -0.90 -0.25 3.92
N HIS A 128 -1.37 0.12 2.73
CA HIS A 128 -2.42 -0.61 2.01
C HIS A 128 -1.90 -1.60 0.95
N ARG A 129 -0.57 -1.81 0.89
CA ARG A 129 0.12 -2.71 -0.06
C ARG A 129 -0.27 -2.45 -1.52
N LEU A 130 -0.46 -1.18 -1.88
CA LEU A 130 -0.75 -0.79 -3.26
C LEU A 130 0.54 -0.82 -4.08
N SER A 131 0.49 -1.40 -5.28
CA SER A 131 1.63 -1.41 -6.20
C SER A 131 1.39 -0.44 -7.34
N ILE A 132 2.41 0.35 -7.64
CA ILE A 132 2.45 1.22 -8.80
C ILE A 132 2.87 0.36 -9.99
N LYS A 133 1.97 0.15 -10.95
CA LYS A 133 2.28 -0.56 -12.19
C LYS A 133 2.29 0.45 -13.32
N LYS A 134 3.33 0.41 -14.13
CA LYS A 134 3.39 1.14 -15.40
C LYS A 134 2.29 0.61 -16.32
N ALA A 135 1.39 1.48 -16.77
CA ALA A 135 0.37 1.12 -17.75
C ALA A 135 1.07 0.59 -19.01
N GLN A 136 0.76 -0.64 -19.41
CA GLN A 136 1.28 -1.19 -20.65
C GLN A 136 0.29 -0.92 -21.78
N PRO A 137 0.69 -0.28 -22.90
CA PRO A 137 -0.19 -0.04 -24.05
C PRO A 137 -0.88 -1.32 -24.55
N VAL A 138 -0.19 -2.45 -24.43
CA VAL A 138 -0.68 -3.78 -24.80
C VAL A 138 -1.88 -4.21 -23.94
N GLU A 139 -1.91 -3.87 -22.65
CA GLU A 139 -3.02 -4.21 -21.75
C GLU A 139 -4.32 -3.48 -22.16
N PHE A 140 -4.21 -2.24 -22.63
CA PHE A 140 -5.36 -1.48 -23.12
C PHE A 140 -5.95 -2.10 -24.40
N VAL A 141 -5.10 -2.40 -25.39
CA VAL A 141 -5.53 -3.03 -26.64
C VAL A 141 -6.13 -4.40 -26.36
N ARG A 142 -5.48 -5.25 -25.54
CA ARG A 142 -6.01 -6.55 -25.14
C ARG A 142 -7.40 -6.44 -24.53
N ARG A 143 -7.62 -5.47 -23.64
CA ARG A 143 -8.94 -5.27 -23.02
C ARG A 143 -9.99 -4.87 -24.05
N LYS A 144 -9.65 -3.97 -24.98
CA LYS A 144 -10.56 -3.58 -26.07
C LYS A 144 -10.90 -4.78 -26.97
N MET A 145 -9.94 -5.66 -27.21
CA MET A 145 -10.13 -6.91 -27.96
C MET A 145 -10.81 -8.03 -27.14
N THR A 146 -11.12 -7.81 -25.86
CA THR A 146 -11.91 -8.75 -25.03
C THR A 146 -13.42 -8.55 -25.22
N ASP A 147 -13.83 -7.71 -26.17
CA ASP A 147 -15.23 -7.52 -26.51
C ASP A 147 -15.82 -8.83 -27.09
N PRO A 148 -16.99 -9.29 -26.59
CA PRO A 148 -17.57 -10.57 -27.03
C PRO A 148 -17.82 -10.66 -28.54
N PHE A 149 -18.12 -9.54 -29.21
CA PHE A 149 -18.35 -9.52 -30.65
C PHE A 149 -17.03 -9.69 -31.41
N VAL A 150 -15.99 -8.98 -30.99
CA VAL A 150 -14.65 -9.10 -31.61
C VAL A 150 -14.06 -10.49 -31.42
N ILE A 151 -14.20 -11.06 -30.21
CA ILE A 151 -13.77 -12.43 -29.93
C ILE A 151 -14.56 -13.43 -30.78
N GLY A 152 -15.88 -13.27 -30.85
CA GLY A 152 -16.76 -14.15 -31.62
C GLY A 152 -16.41 -14.15 -33.10
N GLU A 153 -16.26 -12.97 -33.71
CA GLU A 153 -15.86 -12.85 -35.12
C GLU A 153 -14.50 -13.48 -35.39
N TYR A 154 -13.52 -13.29 -34.50
CA TYR A 154 -12.20 -13.90 -34.63
C TYR A 154 -12.27 -15.42 -34.63
N PHE A 155 -12.96 -16.04 -33.65
CA PHE A 155 -13.05 -17.49 -33.57
C PHE A 155 -13.90 -18.08 -34.70
N ASN A 156 -14.95 -17.39 -35.15
CA ASN A 156 -15.72 -17.82 -36.31
C ASN A 156 -14.87 -17.83 -37.59
N LEU A 157 -14.07 -16.78 -37.82
CA LEU A 157 -13.16 -16.72 -38.95
C LEU A 157 -12.09 -17.81 -38.88
N LEU A 158 -11.52 -18.03 -37.68
CA LEU A 158 -10.54 -19.10 -37.45
C LEU A 158 -11.16 -20.48 -37.72
N GLU A 159 -12.36 -20.74 -37.21
CA GLU A 159 -13.05 -22.01 -37.43
C GLU A 159 -13.33 -22.24 -38.92
N ASN A 160 -13.82 -21.23 -39.63
CA ASN A 160 -14.10 -21.33 -41.07
C ASN A 160 -12.83 -21.58 -41.89
N THR A 161 -11.76 -20.84 -41.62
CA THR A 161 -10.48 -21.01 -42.34
C THR A 161 -9.83 -22.37 -42.08
N LEU A 162 -9.94 -22.90 -40.85
CA LEU A 162 -9.48 -24.25 -40.54
C LEU A 162 -10.33 -25.33 -41.24
N LYS A 163 -11.64 -25.11 -41.43
CA LYS A 163 -12.53 -26.03 -42.16
C LYS A 163 -12.21 -26.02 -43.65
N ASP A 164 -12.08 -24.83 -44.23
CA ASP A 164 -11.83 -24.65 -45.66
C ASP A 164 -10.48 -25.25 -46.11
N LEU A 165 -9.49 -25.24 -45.22
CA LEU A 165 -8.15 -25.78 -45.48
C LEU A 165 -7.93 -27.21 -44.95
N ASP A 166 -8.95 -27.82 -44.34
CA ASP A 166 -8.91 -29.16 -43.72
C ASP A 166 -7.76 -29.32 -42.70
N LEU A 167 -7.55 -28.29 -41.88
CA LEU A 167 -6.41 -28.20 -40.95
C LEU A 167 -6.74 -28.63 -39.52
N PHE A 168 -7.99 -29.00 -39.21
CA PHE A 168 -8.40 -29.42 -37.86
C PHE A 168 -7.58 -30.59 -37.32
N GLU A 169 -7.32 -31.58 -38.16
CA GLU A 169 -6.57 -32.80 -37.78
C GLU A 169 -5.06 -32.68 -38.08
N SER A 170 -4.60 -31.54 -38.61
CA SER A 170 -3.21 -31.33 -39.04
C SER A 170 -2.56 -30.08 -38.43
N PRO A 171 -2.47 -29.97 -37.09
CA PRO A 171 -1.90 -28.81 -36.42
C PRO A 171 -0.43 -28.55 -36.77
N GLN A 172 0.32 -29.57 -37.23
CA GLN A 172 1.71 -29.46 -37.67
C GLN A 172 1.91 -28.52 -38.87
N LEU A 173 0.84 -28.17 -39.59
CA LEU A 173 0.87 -27.25 -40.73
C LEU A 173 0.51 -25.81 -40.34
N ILE A 174 0.25 -25.54 -39.06
CA ILE A 174 -0.11 -24.21 -38.56
C ILE A 174 1.14 -23.58 -37.94
N TRP A 175 1.72 -22.60 -38.64
CA TRP A 175 2.88 -21.86 -38.16
C TRP A 175 2.47 -20.52 -37.57
N ASN A 176 2.91 -20.24 -36.35
CA ASN A 176 2.79 -18.91 -35.77
C ASN A 176 3.92 -18.01 -36.30
N LEU A 177 3.55 -16.88 -36.91
CA LEU A 177 4.46 -15.84 -37.39
C LEU A 177 4.08 -14.54 -36.68
N ASP A 178 4.91 -14.09 -35.75
CA ASP A 178 4.73 -12.83 -35.04
C ASP A 178 6.05 -12.04 -35.00
N GLU A 179 5.97 -10.73 -35.15
CA GLU A 179 7.12 -9.84 -35.16
C GLU A 179 7.45 -9.42 -33.72
N THR A 180 8.63 -9.78 -33.24
CA THR A 180 9.13 -9.33 -31.94
C THR A 180 10.02 -8.11 -32.11
N SER A 181 9.48 -6.91 -31.90
CA SER A 181 10.30 -5.70 -31.86
C SER A 181 11.08 -5.60 -30.54
N LEU A 182 12.41 -5.56 -30.60
CA LEU A 182 13.27 -5.31 -29.44
C LEU A 182 13.63 -3.82 -29.38
N CYS A 183 12.97 -3.05 -28.50
CA CYS A 183 13.35 -1.66 -28.26
C CYS A 183 14.61 -1.58 -27.39
N LEU A 184 15.71 -1.03 -27.95
CA LEU A 184 16.98 -0.79 -27.26
C LEU A 184 16.99 0.50 -26.42
N ASP A 185 15.90 1.26 -26.39
CA ASP A 185 15.86 2.58 -25.75
C ASP A 185 15.40 2.52 -24.28
N PRO A 186 16.26 2.86 -23.29
CA PRO A 186 15.91 2.89 -21.87
C PRO A 186 15.00 4.08 -21.47
N SER A 187 14.72 5.02 -22.36
CA SER A 187 14.23 6.35 -21.98
C SER A 187 12.71 6.52 -21.91
N ARG A 188 11.87 5.57 -22.35
CA ARG A 188 10.40 5.67 -22.19
C ARG A 188 9.91 5.14 -20.86
N THR A 189 10.44 5.66 -19.75
CA THR A 189 9.87 5.45 -18.42
C THR A 189 8.92 6.60 -18.08
N LYS A 190 7.74 6.64 -18.73
CA LYS A 190 6.60 7.31 -18.10
C LYS A 190 6.17 6.43 -16.93
N VAL A 191 6.42 6.96 -15.74
CA VAL A 191 6.02 6.40 -14.45
C VAL A 191 4.50 6.59 -14.34
N CYS A 192 3.73 5.50 -14.35
CA CYS A 192 2.35 5.47 -13.83
C CYS A 192 2.43 4.85 -12.46
#